data_AF-A0A529KHI2-F1
#
_entry.id   AF-A0A529KHI2-F1
#
_cell.length_a   1.000
_cell.length_b   1.000
_cell.length_c   1.000
_cell.angle_alpha   90.00
_cell.angle_beta   90.00
_cell.angle_gamma   90.00
#
_symmetry.space_group_name_H-M   'P 1'
#
loop_
_entity.id
_entity.type
_entity.pdbx_description
1 polymer ?
#
loop_
_entity_poly.entity_id
_entity_poly.type
_entity_poly.pdbx_seq_one_letter_code
_entity_poly.pdbx_strand_id
1 'polypeptide(L)'
;DRITDDKVPLITINHGRTDTTDGRVFPYVFPLLLNPYSETSGIVNYIASKEGGLDKLKGKNIVVLYHGSPYGKETIPIYELLSQKYGFELSQIEVPHPGNEQQAQWLTIRREHPDYVVLRGWGVMNPVALKTAQKRGFPADHIIGNVWSNSEEDVIPAGDAAKGYTAITTQASGERYPVVQEIVKTVYGDGKGNLEDKSRIGSVYHNLGIVNGILNVEAVRIAQAKFGNRTLTGDEVRWGFEHLKLDPARVEALGAKDLFHSINVSWDN
;
A
#
# COMPACT_ATOMS: atom_id res chain seq x y z
N ASP A 1 -19.32 -0.98 -19.23
CA ASP A 1 -18.52 -0.44 -18.10
C ASP A 1 -17.65 0.62 -18.73
N ARG A 2 -17.83 1.90 -18.38
CA ARG A 2 -17.39 3.04 -19.21
C ARG A 2 -15.91 2.96 -19.60
N ILE A 3 -15.06 2.51 -18.69
CA ILE A 3 -13.61 2.39 -18.91
C ILE A 3 -13.29 1.37 -20.02
N THR A 4 -13.99 0.24 -20.01
CA THR A 4 -13.86 -0.80 -21.04
C THR A 4 -14.44 -0.33 -22.37
N ASP A 5 -15.58 0.37 -22.33
CA ASP A 5 -16.25 0.91 -23.52
C ASP A 5 -15.40 2.00 -24.20
N ASP A 6 -14.78 2.87 -23.39
CA ASP A 6 -13.89 3.96 -23.81
C ASP A 6 -12.46 3.46 -24.13
N LYS A 7 -12.16 2.20 -23.82
CA LYS A 7 -10.85 1.56 -24.00
C LYS A 7 -9.71 2.29 -23.31
N VAL A 8 -9.94 2.78 -22.09
CA VAL A 8 -8.93 3.54 -21.33
C VAL A 8 -8.40 2.68 -20.20
N PRO A 9 -7.11 2.32 -20.17
CA PRO A 9 -6.53 1.64 -19.01
C PRO A 9 -6.72 2.48 -17.73
N LEU A 10 -7.37 1.90 -16.72
CA LEU A 10 -7.47 2.42 -15.36
C LEU A 10 -6.38 1.78 -14.51
N ILE A 11 -5.50 2.61 -13.96
CA ILE A 11 -4.40 2.18 -13.11
C ILE A 11 -4.77 2.49 -11.65
N THR A 12 -4.81 1.46 -10.81
CA THR A 12 -5.09 1.59 -9.37
C THR A 12 -3.92 1.06 -8.54
N ILE A 13 -2.89 1.89 -8.32
CA ILE A 13 -1.71 1.46 -7.54
C ILE A 13 -2.06 1.34 -6.06
N ASN A 14 -1.73 0.21 -5.43
CA ASN A 14 -1.95 -0.04 -4.00
C ASN A 14 -3.42 0.00 -3.55
N HIS A 15 -4.36 -0.05 -4.50
CA HIS A 15 -5.80 -0.05 -4.23
C HIS A 15 -6.57 -0.63 -5.41
N GLY A 16 -7.89 -0.59 -5.32
CA GLY A 16 -8.79 -1.16 -6.32
C GLY A 16 -9.38 -2.48 -5.82
N ARG A 17 -10.37 -2.98 -6.55
CA ARG A 17 -11.03 -4.22 -6.18
C ARG A 17 -10.11 -5.39 -6.46
N THR A 18 -10.13 -6.41 -5.60
CA THR A 18 -9.24 -7.57 -5.76
C THR A 18 -9.52 -8.36 -7.04
N ASP A 19 -10.79 -8.46 -7.45
CA ASP A 19 -11.22 -9.22 -8.63
C ASP A 19 -10.72 -8.62 -9.96
N THR A 20 -10.35 -7.34 -9.98
CA THR A 20 -9.75 -6.70 -11.16
C THR A 20 -8.31 -7.15 -11.43
N THR A 21 -7.80 -8.11 -10.66
CA THR A 21 -6.52 -8.78 -10.94
C THR A 21 -6.64 -9.78 -12.10
N ASP A 22 -7.84 -10.29 -12.39
CA ASP A 22 -8.09 -11.14 -13.55
C ASP A 22 -8.35 -10.28 -14.80
N GLY A 23 -7.29 -10.08 -15.60
CA GLY A 23 -7.33 -9.28 -16.81
C GLY A 23 -8.22 -9.86 -17.92
N ARG A 24 -8.64 -11.13 -17.81
CA ARG A 24 -9.59 -11.75 -18.75
C ARG A 24 -11.00 -11.19 -18.57
N VAL A 25 -11.34 -10.82 -17.34
CA VAL A 25 -12.64 -10.24 -16.97
C VAL A 25 -12.57 -8.71 -16.97
N PHE A 26 -11.44 -8.15 -16.54
CA PHE A 26 -11.22 -6.70 -16.42
C PHE A 26 -10.05 -6.24 -17.29
N PRO A 27 -10.19 -6.25 -18.63
CA PRO A 27 -9.06 -6.01 -19.54
C PRO A 27 -8.46 -4.61 -19.41
N TYR A 28 -9.19 -3.63 -18.88
CA TYR A 28 -8.73 -2.25 -18.75
C TYR A 28 -8.49 -1.81 -17.31
N VAL A 29 -8.43 -2.72 -16.33
CA VAL A 29 -8.18 -2.34 -14.94
C VAL A 29 -6.91 -3.01 -14.43
N PHE A 30 -5.98 -2.20 -13.93
CA PHE A 30 -4.64 -2.64 -13.52
C PHE A 30 -4.39 -2.28 -12.05
N PRO A 31 -4.69 -3.19 -11.10
CA PRO A 31 -4.35 -3.02 -9.69
C PRO A 31 -2.86 -3.29 -9.45
N LEU A 32 -2.01 -2.32 -9.80
CA LEU A 32 -0.55 -2.49 -9.79
C LEU A 32 0.03 -2.51 -8.37
N LEU A 33 1.19 -3.18 -8.25
CA LEU A 33 2.02 -3.36 -7.04
C LEU A 33 1.37 -4.19 -5.93
N LEU A 34 0.26 -3.72 -5.36
CA LEU A 34 -0.37 -4.35 -4.20
C LEU A 34 -1.89 -4.21 -4.27
N ASN A 35 -2.59 -5.33 -4.14
CA ASN A 35 -4.05 -5.37 -4.01
C ASN A 35 -4.45 -5.77 -2.57
N PRO A 36 -5.73 -5.62 -2.16
CA PRO A 36 -6.15 -5.90 -0.78
C PRO A 36 -5.84 -7.32 -0.29
N TYR A 37 -5.88 -8.33 -1.17
CA TYR A 37 -5.53 -9.70 -0.83
C TYR A 37 -4.03 -9.88 -0.55
N SER A 38 -3.19 -9.35 -1.44
CA SER A 38 -1.73 -9.40 -1.31
C SER A 38 -1.25 -8.59 -0.11
N GLU A 39 -1.87 -7.44 0.16
CA GLU A 39 -1.62 -6.63 1.35
C GLU A 39 -1.91 -7.42 2.62
N THR A 40 -3.11 -7.98 2.72
CA THR A 40 -3.56 -8.75 3.89
C THR A 40 -2.68 -9.96 4.12
N SER A 41 -2.36 -10.72 3.06
CA SER A 41 -1.43 -11.84 3.15
C SER A 41 -0.02 -11.40 3.55
N GLY A 42 0.46 -10.25 3.04
CA GLY A 42 1.76 -9.70 3.38
C GLY A 42 1.89 -9.33 4.85
N ILE A 43 0.86 -8.69 5.42
CA ILE A 43 0.79 -8.34 6.84
C ILE A 43 0.80 -9.61 7.71
N VAL A 44 -0.02 -10.62 7.38
CA VAL A 44 -0.05 -11.89 8.12
C VAL A 44 1.30 -12.62 8.04
N ASN A 45 1.94 -12.64 6.86
CA ASN A 45 3.27 -13.23 6.70
C ASN A 45 4.34 -12.47 7.49
N TYR A 46 4.24 -11.14 7.58
CA TYR A 46 5.13 -10.33 8.41
C TYR A 46 4.97 -10.68 9.89
N ILE A 47 3.73 -10.76 10.39
CA ILE A 47 3.45 -11.20 11.77
C ILE A 47 4.01 -12.61 12.01
N ALA A 48 3.76 -13.55 11.09
CA ALA A 48 4.31 -14.90 11.16
C ALA A 48 5.85 -14.91 11.24
N SER A 49 6.52 -14.03 10.50
CA SER A 49 7.99 -13.93 10.53
C SER A 49 8.52 -13.47 11.90
N LYS A 50 7.76 -12.63 12.62
CA LYS A 50 8.08 -12.22 14.00
C LYS A 50 7.89 -13.36 14.99
N GLU A 51 6.91 -14.21 14.75
CA GLU A 51 6.59 -15.37 15.60
C GLU A 51 7.42 -16.62 15.28
N GLY A 52 8.18 -16.61 14.17
CA GLY A 52 9.04 -17.71 13.76
C GLY A 52 8.42 -18.70 12.78
N GLY A 53 7.29 -18.37 12.15
CA GLY A 53 6.67 -19.17 11.10
C GLY A 53 5.14 -19.06 11.06
N LEU A 54 4.54 -19.47 9.93
CA LEU A 54 3.07 -19.49 9.76
C LEU A 54 2.38 -20.45 10.73
N ASP A 55 3.04 -21.54 11.12
CA ASP A 55 2.54 -22.50 12.12
C ASP A 55 2.43 -21.89 13.53
N LYS A 56 3.21 -20.83 13.81
CA LYS A 56 3.22 -20.11 15.10
C LYS A 56 2.10 -19.09 15.23
N LEU A 57 1.32 -18.87 14.18
CA LEU A 57 0.11 -18.06 14.26
C LEU A 57 -1.04 -18.77 14.99
N LYS A 58 -0.99 -20.10 15.11
CA LYS A 58 -2.08 -20.85 15.74
C LYS A 58 -2.29 -20.41 17.20
N GLY A 59 -3.50 -19.98 17.53
CA GLY A 59 -3.87 -19.48 18.86
C GLY A 59 -3.41 -18.06 19.18
N LYS A 60 -2.72 -17.38 18.25
CA LYS A 60 -2.45 -15.94 18.39
C LYS A 60 -3.73 -15.15 18.25
N ASN A 61 -3.88 -14.08 19.00
CA ASN A 61 -5.02 -13.17 18.87
C ASN A 61 -4.63 -11.94 18.04
N ILE A 62 -5.28 -11.76 16.90
CA ILE A 62 -5.06 -10.64 15.99
C ILE A 62 -6.35 -9.82 15.88
N VAL A 63 -6.26 -8.53 16.22
CA VAL A 63 -7.34 -7.58 15.98
C VAL A 63 -7.07 -6.80 14.69
N VAL A 64 -8.06 -6.70 13.81
CA VAL A 64 -8.05 -5.77 12.68
C VAL A 64 -8.89 -4.54 13.05
N LEU A 65 -8.23 -3.40 13.27
CA LEU A 65 -8.87 -2.10 13.50
C LEU A 65 -9.00 -1.38 12.16
N TYR A 66 -10.22 -1.29 11.61
CA TYR A 66 -10.44 -0.83 10.23
C TYR A 66 -11.31 0.42 10.13
N HIS A 67 -11.03 1.25 9.11
CA HIS A 67 -11.86 2.40 8.76
C HIS A 67 -13.25 1.96 8.25
N GLY A 68 -14.34 2.53 8.75
CA GLY A 68 -15.74 2.12 8.45
C GLY A 68 -16.25 2.37 7.02
N SER A 69 -15.37 2.59 6.04
CA SER A 69 -15.71 2.75 4.62
C SER A 69 -15.61 1.41 3.85
N PRO A 70 -16.04 1.35 2.58
CA PRO A 70 -15.84 0.17 1.74
C PRO A 70 -14.38 -0.32 1.69
N TYR A 71 -13.42 0.61 1.68
CA TYR A 71 -11.99 0.31 1.74
C TYR A 71 -11.60 -0.50 2.99
N GLY A 72 -12.07 -0.13 4.19
CA GLY A 72 -11.72 -0.91 5.39
C GLY A 72 -12.44 -2.25 5.44
N LYS A 73 -13.63 -2.35 4.84
CA LYS A 73 -14.48 -3.56 4.85
C LYS A 73 -14.03 -4.61 3.84
N GLU A 74 -13.32 -4.22 2.77
CA GLU A 74 -12.98 -5.15 1.67
C GLU A 74 -12.05 -6.31 2.09
N THR A 75 -11.26 -6.14 3.16
CA THR A 75 -10.32 -7.18 3.64
C THR A 75 -10.94 -8.11 4.68
N ILE A 76 -12.15 -7.84 5.16
CA ILE A 76 -12.86 -8.68 6.17
C ILE A 76 -12.87 -10.15 5.79
N PRO A 77 -13.39 -10.56 4.61
CA PRO A 77 -13.42 -11.97 4.22
C PRO A 77 -12.03 -12.57 4.01
N ILE A 78 -11.02 -11.74 3.73
CA ILE A 78 -9.65 -12.19 3.51
C ILE A 78 -9.00 -12.55 4.85
N TYR A 79 -9.16 -11.70 5.88
CA TYR A 79 -8.69 -12.03 7.24
C TYR A 79 -9.41 -13.26 7.80
N GLU A 80 -10.71 -13.41 7.57
CA GLU A 80 -11.47 -14.61 7.97
C GLU A 80 -10.89 -15.88 7.32
N LEU A 81 -10.60 -15.84 6.02
CA LEU A 81 -9.99 -16.96 5.31
C LEU A 81 -8.59 -17.31 5.87
N LEU A 82 -7.74 -16.30 6.11
CA LEU A 82 -6.40 -16.52 6.64
C LEU A 82 -6.42 -16.99 8.10
N SER A 83 -7.38 -16.52 8.90
CA SER A 83 -7.62 -16.99 10.27
C SER A 83 -7.98 -18.47 10.28
N GLN A 84 -8.93 -18.89 9.43
CA GLN A 84 -9.28 -20.31 9.29
C GLN A 84 -8.10 -21.16 8.81
N LYS A 85 -7.28 -20.61 7.89
CA LYS A 85 -6.13 -21.33 7.33
C LYS A 85 -4.98 -21.49 8.31
N TYR A 86 -4.66 -20.47 9.09
CA TYR A 86 -3.46 -20.45 9.96
C TYR A 86 -3.78 -20.57 11.45
N GLY A 87 -5.07 -20.57 11.82
CA GLY A 87 -5.56 -20.88 13.16
C GLY A 87 -5.34 -19.77 14.20
N PHE A 88 -5.11 -18.53 13.79
CA PHE A 88 -5.13 -17.39 14.71
C PHE A 88 -6.57 -16.97 15.02
N GLU A 89 -6.82 -16.55 16.25
CA GLU A 89 -8.07 -15.92 16.67
C GLU A 89 -8.16 -14.52 16.06
N LEU A 90 -9.33 -14.18 15.52
CA LEU A 90 -9.55 -12.94 14.78
C LEU A 90 -10.71 -12.15 15.36
N SER A 91 -10.44 -10.89 15.67
CA SER A 91 -11.44 -9.87 15.94
C SER A 91 -11.33 -8.75 14.93
N GLN A 92 -12.47 -8.22 14.46
CA GLN A 92 -12.49 -7.11 13.50
C GLN A 92 -13.33 -5.97 14.05
N ILE A 93 -12.71 -4.81 14.25
CA ILE A 93 -13.29 -3.67 14.95
C ILE A 93 -13.38 -2.46 14.03
N GLU A 94 -14.61 -2.00 13.81
CA GLU A 94 -14.89 -0.81 13.00
C GLU A 94 -14.56 0.49 13.76
N VAL A 95 -13.90 1.41 13.05
CA VAL A 95 -13.79 2.82 13.42
C VAL A 95 -14.69 3.64 12.47
N PRO A 96 -15.83 4.17 12.95
CA PRO A 96 -16.68 5.04 12.14
C PRO A 96 -15.94 6.27 11.65
N HIS A 97 -16.22 6.69 10.41
CA HIS A 97 -15.69 7.94 9.86
C HIS A 97 -16.14 9.13 10.73
N PRO A 98 -15.27 10.12 11.05
CA PRO A 98 -13.90 10.31 10.58
C PRO A 98 -12.80 9.62 11.41
N GLY A 99 -13.13 8.92 12.51
CA GLY A 99 -12.15 8.19 13.33
C GLY A 99 -11.35 9.05 14.32
N ASN A 100 -11.85 10.24 14.65
CA ASN A 100 -11.29 11.13 15.67
C ASN A 100 -11.45 10.60 17.10
N GLU A 101 -12.42 9.72 17.33
CA GLU A 101 -12.69 9.08 18.62
C GLU A 101 -12.58 7.56 18.47
N GLN A 102 -11.72 6.95 19.29
CA GLN A 102 -11.48 5.49 19.24
C GLN A 102 -11.44 4.85 20.64
N GLN A 103 -11.91 5.56 21.67
CA GLN A 103 -11.80 5.10 23.06
C GLN A 103 -12.53 3.78 23.30
N ALA A 104 -13.70 3.59 22.68
CA ALA A 104 -14.47 2.35 22.80
C ALA A 104 -13.77 1.18 22.11
N GLN A 105 -13.23 1.39 20.91
CA GLN A 105 -12.48 0.41 20.15
C GLN A 105 -11.25 -0.06 20.93
N TRP A 106 -10.45 0.88 21.44
CA TRP A 106 -9.27 0.54 22.22
C TRP A 106 -9.58 -0.03 23.61
N LEU A 107 -10.76 0.23 24.17
CA LEU A 107 -11.23 -0.48 25.37
C LEU A 107 -11.55 -1.95 25.03
N THR A 108 -12.18 -2.21 23.88
CA THR A 108 -12.41 -3.56 23.40
C THR A 108 -11.09 -4.29 23.13
N ILE A 109 -10.16 -3.67 22.39
CA ILE A 109 -8.80 -4.21 22.16
C ILE A 109 -8.12 -4.57 23.49
N ARG A 110 -8.19 -3.69 24.49
CA ARG A 110 -7.60 -3.96 25.80
C ARG A 110 -8.21 -5.18 26.49
N ARG A 111 -9.52 -5.41 26.36
CA ARG A 111 -10.20 -6.59 26.95
C ARG A 111 -9.86 -7.89 26.22
N GLU A 112 -9.62 -7.80 24.91
CA GLU A 112 -9.26 -8.96 24.09
C GLU A 112 -7.81 -9.40 24.28
N HIS A 113 -6.94 -8.51 24.80
CA HIS A 113 -5.52 -8.78 25.00
C HIS A 113 -4.85 -9.39 23.74
N PRO A 114 -4.95 -8.76 22.56
CA PRO A 114 -4.40 -9.32 21.35
C PRO A 114 -2.87 -9.32 21.36
N ASP A 115 -2.27 -10.27 20.65
CA ASP A 115 -0.83 -10.27 20.35
C ASP A 115 -0.48 -9.11 19.40
N TYR A 116 -1.34 -8.87 18.40
CA TYR A 116 -1.14 -7.83 17.38
C TYR A 116 -2.43 -7.07 17.05
N VAL A 117 -2.27 -5.79 16.68
CA VAL A 117 -3.33 -4.99 16.06
C VAL A 117 -2.92 -4.63 14.64
N VAL A 118 -3.68 -5.05 13.65
CA VAL A 118 -3.56 -4.52 12.29
C VAL A 118 -4.34 -3.21 12.20
N LEU A 119 -3.65 -2.13 11.89
CA LEU A 119 -4.25 -0.82 11.63
C LEU A 119 -4.55 -0.69 10.14
N ARG A 120 -5.78 -1.04 9.75
CA ARG A 120 -6.33 -0.75 8.41
C ARG A 120 -6.96 0.64 8.41
N GLY A 121 -6.11 1.63 8.61
CA GLY A 121 -6.53 3.01 8.78
C GLY A 121 -6.42 3.86 7.52
N TRP A 122 -6.93 5.08 7.61
CA TRP A 122 -6.78 6.13 6.60
C TRP A 122 -6.94 7.51 7.24
N GLY A 123 -6.01 8.43 6.93
CA GLY A 123 -6.08 9.81 7.38
C GLY A 123 -6.06 9.96 8.89
N VAL A 124 -6.92 10.84 9.43
CA VAL A 124 -6.86 11.29 10.83
C VAL A 124 -7.00 10.17 11.87
N MET A 125 -7.59 9.03 11.51
CA MET A 125 -7.70 7.90 12.44
C MET A 125 -6.34 7.28 12.78
N ASN A 126 -5.33 7.40 11.90
CA ASN A 126 -4.03 6.77 12.08
C ASN A 126 -3.28 7.31 13.32
N PRO A 127 -3.03 8.62 13.45
CA PRO A 127 -2.37 9.15 14.64
C PRO A 127 -3.24 9.04 15.89
N VAL A 128 -4.57 9.06 15.75
CA VAL A 128 -5.51 8.87 16.88
C VAL A 128 -5.41 7.45 17.42
N ALA A 129 -5.29 6.44 16.54
CA ALA A 129 -5.13 5.05 16.92
C ALA A 129 -3.86 4.86 17.75
N LEU A 130 -2.72 5.34 17.27
CA LEU A 130 -1.42 5.23 17.96
C LEU A 130 -1.44 5.94 19.33
N LYS A 131 -1.95 7.17 19.39
CA LYS A 131 -2.08 7.91 20.66
C LYS A 131 -3.02 7.20 21.65
N THR A 132 -4.09 6.59 21.16
CA THR A 132 -5.04 5.90 22.03
C THR A 132 -4.48 4.57 22.51
N ALA A 133 -3.76 3.84 21.66
CA ALA A 133 -3.02 2.63 22.02
C ALA A 133 -2.07 2.89 23.18
N GLN A 134 -1.23 3.93 23.08
CA GLN A 134 -0.31 4.32 24.13
C GLN A 134 -1.04 4.66 25.45
N LYS A 135 -2.13 5.43 25.39
CA LYS A 135 -2.96 5.74 26.58
C LYS A 135 -3.59 4.51 27.23
N ARG A 136 -3.80 3.43 26.46
CA ARG A 136 -4.36 2.16 26.94
C ARG A 136 -3.29 1.11 27.26
N GLY A 137 -2.01 1.45 27.09
CA GLY A 137 -0.88 0.57 27.39
C GLY A 137 -0.66 -0.53 26.35
N PHE A 138 -1.16 -0.36 25.12
CA PHE A 138 -0.86 -1.27 24.01
C PHE A 138 0.41 -0.80 23.28
N PRO A 139 1.42 -1.66 23.06
CA PRO A 139 2.71 -1.24 22.54
C PRO A 139 2.66 -1.05 21.02
N ALA A 140 3.26 0.03 20.53
CA ALA A 140 3.15 0.44 19.13
C ALA A 140 3.90 -0.49 18.15
N ASP A 141 4.92 -1.20 18.61
CA ASP A 141 5.64 -2.22 17.85
C ASP A 141 4.84 -3.50 17.60
N HIS A 142 3.68 -3.65 18.26
CA HIS A 142 2.69 -4.69 17.98
C HIS A 142 1.51 -4.16 17.14
N ILE A 143 1.60 -2.92 16.65
CA ILE A 143 0.62 -2.36 15.71
C ILE A 143 1.23 -2.37 14.31
N ILE A 144 0.55 -3.04 13.37
CA ILE A 144 1.01 -3.18 12.00
C ILE A 144 0.09 -2.40 11.06
N GLY A 145 0.61 -1.36 10.44
CA GLY A 145 -0.07 -0.54 9.46
C GLY A 145 -0.23 -1.19 8.10
N ASN A 146 -1.34 -0.88 7.45
CA ASN A 146 -1.54 -1.14 6.03
C ASN A 146 -0.85 -0.05 5.16
N VAL A 147 -0.87 -0.22 3.83
CA VAL A 147 -0.21 0.67 2.86
C VAL A 147 -0.72 2.12 2.85
N TRP A 148 -1.90 2.38 3.41
CA TRP A 148 -2.47 3.74 3.55
C TRP A 148 -2.41 4.29 4.97
N SER A 149 -1.58 3.67 5.82
CA SER A 149 -1.24 4.13 7.17
C SER A 149 0.28 4.09 7.40
N ASN A 150 1.05 4.29 6.33
CA ASN A 150 2.51 4.15 6.30
C ASN A 150 3.26 5.48 6.12
N SER A 151 2.54 6.62 6.12
CA SER A 151 3.13 7.92 5.84
C SER A 151 3.67 8.60 7.08
N GLU A 152 4.67 9.45 6.86
CA GLU A 152 5.14 10.42 7.83
C GLU A 152 3.97 11.25 8.41
N GLU A 153 2.98 11.58 7.58
CA GLU A 153 1.78 12.33 7.99
C GLU A 153 0.85 11.54 8.92
N ASP A 154 0.90 10.21 8.87
CA ASP A 154 0.11 9.32 9.70
C ASP A 154 0.70 9.18 11.11
N VAL A 155 2.00 9.42 11.27
CA VAL A 155 2.76 9.12 12.50
C VAL A 155 3.33 10.34 13.20
N ILE A 156 3.71 11.40 12.46
CA ILE A 156 4.24 12.65 13.06
C ILE A 156 3.25 13.21 14.11
N PRO A 157 1.93 13.29 13.85
CA PRO A 157 0.97 13.81 14.85
C PRO A 157 0.75 12.90 16.06
N ALA A 158 1.28 11.67 16.05
CA ALA A 158 1.27 10.76 17.19
C ALA A 158 2.53 10.90 18.07
N GLY A 159 3.60 11.50 17.56
CA GLY A 159 4.84 11.73 18.31
C GLY A 159 5.43 10.44 18.88
N ASP A 160 5.79 10.46 20.16
CA ASP A 160 6.38 9.31 20.85
C ASP A 160 5.49 8.05 20.86
N ALA A 161 4.17 8.21 20.68
CA ALA A 161 3.24 7.08 20.61
C ALA A 161 3.44 6.22 19.36
N ALA A 162 4.14 6.71 18.33
CA ALA A 162 4.43 5.96 17.11
C ALA A 162 5.76 5.21 17.13
N LYS A 163 6.60 5.36 18.16
CA LYS A 163 7.91 4.70 18.21
C LYS A 163 7.75 3.17 18.22
N GLY A 164 8.33 2.51 17.23
CA GLY A 164 8.23 1.06 17.03
C GLY A 164 7.16 0.62 16.03
N TYR A 165 6.21 1.49 15.68
CA TYR A 165 5.18 1.21 14.69
C TYR A 165 5.80 0.83 13.34
N THR A 166 5.25 -0.23 12.72
CA THR A 166 5.65 -0.68 11.39
C THR A 166 4.43 -0.67 10.48
N ALA A 167 4.61 -0.30 9.21
CA ALA A 167 3.56 -0.41 8.20
C ALA A 167 4.11 -1.03 6.91
N ILE A 168 3.26 -1.72 6.17
CA ILE A 168 3.61 -2.24 4.84
C ILE A 168 3.75 -1.06 3.85
N THR A 169 4.70 -1.18 2.93
CA THR A 169 4.86 -0.23 1.82
C THR A 169 5.29 -0.96 0.56
N THR A 170 4.94 -0.41 -0.60
CA THR A 170 5.49 -0.85 -1.90
C THR A 170 6.67 0.00 -2.36
N GLN A 171 6.91 1.11 -1.66
CA GLN A 171 7.94 2.08 -1.99
C GLN A 171 8.56 2.64 -0.69
N ALA A 172 9.88 2.66 -0.62
CA ALA A 172 10.57 3.17 0.55
C ALA A 172 10.56 4.71 0.59
N SER A 173 10.61 5.29 1.79
CA SER A 173 10.81 6.73 1.98
C SER A 173 12.29 7.12 1.89
N GLY A 174 12.54 8.43 1.86
CA GLY A 174 13.85 9.06 1.78
C GLY A 174 14.20 9.60 0.40
N GLU A 175 15.22 10.45 0.37
CA GLU A 175 15.69 11.17 -0.83
C GLU A 175 16.96 10.57 -1.45
N ARG A 176 17.47 9.46 -0.89
CA ARG A 176 18.78 8.89 -1.26
C ARG A 176 18.82 8.27 -2.67
N TYR A 177 17.67 8.10 -3.32
CA TYR A 177 17.55 7.37 -4.58
C TYR A 177 17.94 8.28 -5.75
N PRO A 178 18.77 7.82 -6.72
CA PRO A 178 19.21 8.63 -7.85
C PRO A 178 18.07 9.31 -8.63
N VAL A 179 16.95 8.62 -8.83
CA VAL A 179 15.77 9.20 -9.51
C VAL A 179 15.18 10.38 -8.72
N VAL A 180 15.14 10.28 -7.39
CA VAL A 180 14.64 11.37 -6.52
C VAL A 180 15.60 12.55 -6.58
N GLN A 181 16.90 12.30 -6.48
CA GLN A 181 17.94 13.34 -6.54
C GLN A 181 17.92 14.08 -7.89
N GLU A 182 17.73 13.37 -8.99
CA GLU A 182 17.63 13.99 -10.32
C GLU A 182 16.36 14.84 -10.44
N ILE A 183 15.23 14.38 -9.91
CA ILE A 183 13.99 15.18 -9.84
C ILE A 183 14.22 16.46 -9.00
N VAL A 184 14.88 16.35 -7.85
CA VAL A 184 15.23 17.52 -7.01
C VAL A 184 16.09 18.50 -7.78
N LYS A 185 17.14 18.00 -8.44
CA LYS A 185 18.08 18.82 -9.20
C LYS A 185 17.42 19.51 -10.39
N THR A 186 16.60 18.79 -11.15
CA THR A 186 16.06 19.28 -12.44
C THR A 186 14.71 19.97 -12.29
N VAL A 187 13.76 19.35 -11.60
CA VAL A 187 12.39 19.88 -11.49
C VAL A 187 12.32 20.93 -10.40
N TYR A 188 12.75 20.58 -9.18
CA TYR A 188 12.69 21.52 -8.06
C TYR A 188 13.79 22.60 -8.16
N GLY A 189 14.96 22.27 -8.70
CA GLY A 189 16.04 23.23 -8.97
C GLY A 189 15.67 24.30 -10.00
N ASP A 190 14.87 23.94 -11.01
CA ASP A 190 14.31 24.89 -11.99
C ASP A 190 13.10 25.68 -11.47
N GLY A 191 12.68 25.47 -10.22
CA GLY A 191 11.48 26.10 -9.66
C GLY A 191 10.16 25.58 -10.25
N LYS A 192 10.16 24.39 -10.86
CA LYS A 192 8.98 23.74 -11.48
C LYS A 192 8.37 22.63 -10.60
N GLY A 193 8.89 22.47 -9.38
CA GLY A 193 8.32 21.56 -8.39
C GLY A 193 6.95 22.02 -7.92
N ASN A 194 6.06 21.06 -7.63
CA ASN A 194 4.67 21.32 -7.25
C ASN A 194 4.40 21.22 -5.74
N LEU A 195 5.40 20.84 -4.93
CA LEU A 195 5.26 20.84 -3.47
C LEU A 195 5.50 22.24 -2.90
N GLU A 196 4.50 22.77 -2.19
CA GLU A 196 4.64 23.99 -1.38
C GLU A 196 5.64 23.76 -0.23
N ASP A 197 5.48 22.63 0.48
CA ASP A 197 6.39 22.20 1.53
C ASP A 197 7.43 21.22 0.98
N LYS A 198 8.65 21.73 0.76
CA LYS A 198 9.77 20.94 0.24
C LYS A 198 10.28 19.88 1.23
N SER A 199 9.94 19.95 2.51
CA SER A 199 10.32 18.90 3.48
C SER A 199 9.62 17.56 3.22
N ARG A 200 8.57 17.56 2.37
CA ARG A 200 7.85 16.34 1.95
C ARG A 200 8.51 15.62 0.77
N ILE A 201 9.56 16.19 0.19
CA ILE A 201 10.35 15.49 -0.84
C ILE A 201 10.92 14.21 -0.20
N GLY A 202 10.78 13.10 -0.91
CA GLY A 202 11.21 11.79 -0.41
C GLY A 202 10.25 11.14 0.60
N SER A 203 9.17 11.80 1.04
CA SER A 203 8.12 11.14 1.82
C SER A 203 7.56 9.92 1.09
N VAL A 204 6.94 8.99 1.81
CA VAL A 204 6.40 7.76 1.19
C VAL A 204 5.39 8.05 0.08
N TYR A 205 4.61 9.13 0.21
CA TYR A 205 3.64 9.56 -0.81
C TYR A 205 4.29 10.28 -1.98
N HIS A 206 5.32 11.11 -1.75
CA HIS A 206 6.11 11.67 -2.84
C HIS A 206 6.75 10.56 -3.69
N ASN A 207 7.35 9.58 -3.01
CA ASN A 207 7.99 8.44 -3.64
C ASN A 207 6.98 7.52 -4.35
N LEU A 208 5.75 7.40 -3.84
CA LEU A 208 4.66 6.70 -4.55
C LEU A 208 4.33 7.37 -5.88
N GLY A 209 4.30 8.71 -5.91
CA GLY A 209 4.11 9.48 -7.14
C GLY A 209 5.20 9.22 -8.18
N ILE A 210 6.46 9.11 -7.74
CA ILE A 210 7.60 8.78 -8.61
C ILE A 210 7.47 7.37 -9.16
N VAL A 211 7.19 6.38 -8.31
CA VAL A 211 6.99 4.98 -8.74
C VAL A 211 5.81 4.89 -9.70
N ASN A 212 4.70 5.59 -9.44
CA ASN A 212 3.57 5.68 -10.37
C ASN A 212 3.99 6.21 -11.74
N GLY A 213 4.80 7.29 -11.77
CA GLY A 213 5.37 7.82 -13.00
C GLY A 213 6.23 6.79 -13.75
N ILE A 214 7.10 6.08 -13.04
CA ILE A 214 7.92 4.99 -13.61
C ILE A 214 7.03 3.93 -14.27
N LEU A 215 6.04 3.39 -13.54
CA LEU A 215 5.20 2.30 -14.03
C LEU A 215 4.45 2.68 -15.31
N ASN A 216 3.86 3.87 -15.35
CA ASN A 216 3.12 4.36 -16.52
C ASN A 216 4.04 4.60 -17.71
N VAL A 217 5.18 5.27 -17.50
CA VAL A 217 6.11 5.60 -18.59
C VAL A 217 6.78 4.33 -19.14
N GLU A 218 7.10 3.35 -18.29
CA GLU A 218 7.63 2.07 -18.74
C GLU A 218 6.61 1.26 -19.54
N ALA A 219 5.34 1.20 -19.11
CA ALA A 219 4.28 0.52 -19.86
C ALA A 219 4.10 1.13 -21.26
N VAL A 220 4.06 2.46 -21.37
CA VAL A 220 3.99 3.15 -22.66
C VAL A 220 5.24 2.89 -23.50
N ARG A 221 6.44 2.90 -22.92
CA ARG A 221 7.69 2.61 -23.64
C ARG A 221 7.71 1.19 -24.20
N ILE A 222 7.24 0.21 -23.43
CA ILE A 222 7.12 -1.19 -23.86
C ILE A 222 6.16 -1.28 -25.05
N ALA A 223 5.01 -0.60 -24.98
CA ALA A 223 4.07 -0.55 -26.10
C ALA A 223 4.63 0.18 -27.33
N GLN A 224 5.36 1.29 -27.16
CA GLN A 224 5.98 2.01 -28.27
C GLN A 224 7.06 1.17 -28.97
N ALA A 225 7.81 0.35 -28.23
CA ALA A 225 8.75 -0.60 -28.83
C ALA A 225 8.07 -1.61 -29.76
N LYS A 226 6.79 -1.93 -29.54
CA LYS A 226 6.00 -2.82 -30.39
C LYS A 226 5.25 -2.11 -31.51
N PHE A 227 4.61 -0.98 -31.21
CA PHE A 227 3.65 -0.31 -32.09
C PHE A 227 4.19 0.97 -32.76
N GLY A 228 5.42 1.36 -32.44
CA GLY A 228 6.15 2.50 -32.98
C GLY A 228 6.21 3.71 -32.05
N ASN A 229 7.21 4.57 -32.25
CA ASN A 229 7.44 5.81 -31.49
C ASN A 229 6.47 6.92 -31.90
N ARG A 230 5.19 6.74 -31.58
CA ARG A 230 4.08 7.68 -31.82
C ARG A 230 3.12 7.68 -30.63
N THR A 231 2.10 8.53 -30.71
CA THR A 231 0.93 8.42 -29.83
C THR A 231 0.27 7.05 -29.99
N LEU A 232 -0.04 6.41 -28.87
CA LEU A 232 -0.64 5.08 -28.81
C LEU A 232 -2.13 5.17 -28.53
N THR A 233 -2.88 4.19 -29.02
CA THR A 233 -4.28 3.97 -28.66
C THR A 233 -4.39 3.34 -27.27
N GLY A 234 -5.58 3.38 -26.67
CA GLY A 234 -5.81 2.75 -25.37
C GLY A 234 -5.60 1.22 -25.38
N ASP A 235 -5.93 0.54 -26.48
CA ASP A 235 -5.62 -0.89 -26.69
C ASP A 235 -4.10 -1.16 -26.69
N GLU A 236 -3.31 -0.27 -27.31
CA GLU A 236 -1.85 -0.39 -27.35
C GLU A 236 -1.22 -0.10 -25.99
N VAL A 237 -1.76 0.87 -25.24
CA VAL A 237 -1.32 1.15 -23.86
C VAL A 237 -1.70 0.01 -22.92
N ARG A 238 -2.91 -0.56 -23.04
CA ARG A 238 -3.30 -1.79 -22.33
C ARG A 238 -2.27 -2.88 -22.56
N TRP A 239 -1.92 -3.15 -23.83
CA TRP A 239 -0.92 -4.15 -24.17
C TRP A 239 0.43 -3.88 -23.49
N GLY A 240 0.85 -2.61 -23.39
CA GLY A 240 2.04 -2.19 -22.65
C GLY A 240 2.00 -2.57 -21.17
N PHE A 241 0.85 -2.35 -20.50
CA PHE A 241 0.67 -2.74 -19.11
C PHE A 241 0.65 -4.25 -18.92
N GLU A 242 -0.01 -5.00 -19.81
CA GLU A 242 -0.03 -6.48 -19.79
C GLU A 242 1.36 -7.11 -19.98
N HIS A 243 2.34 -6.33 -20.45
CA HIS A 243 3.73 -6.75 -20.68
C HIS A 243 4.72 -5.96 -19.81
N LEU A 244 4.23 -5.23 -18.79
CA LEU A 244 5.06 -4.43 -17.91
C LEU A 244 5.90 -5.36 -17.01
N LYS A 245 7.19 -5.41 -17.30
CA LYS A 245 8.17 -6.18 -16.54
C LYS A 245 9.38 -5.32 -16.20
N LEU A 246 9.51 -4.98 -14.92
CA LEU A 246 10.68 -4.27 -14.38
C LEU A 246 11.38 -5.19 -13.40
N ASP A 247 12.46 -5.81 -13.85
CA ASP A 247 13.37 -6.57 -12.99
C ASP A 247 14.32 -5.65 -12.21
N PRO A 248 15.06 -6.17 -11.21
CA PRO A 248 15.96 -5.33 -10.40
C PRO A 248 16.99 -4.55 -11.22
N ALA A 249 17.47 -5.11 -12.35
CA ALA A 249 18.43 -4.43 -13.21
C ALA A 249 17.80 -3.23 -13.94
N ARG A 250 16.56 -3.38 -14.43
CA ARG A 250 15.80 -2.29 -15.03
C ARG A 250 15.45 -1.21 -14.00
N VAL A 251 15.04 -1.61 -12.80
CA VAL A 251 14.76 -0.69 -11.68
C VAL A 251 16.01 0.11 -11.29
N GLU A 252 17.18 -0.54 -11.23
CA GLU A 252 18.46 0.13 -10.98
C GLU A 252 18.84 1.10 -12.10
N ALA A 253 18.67 0.71 -13.37
CA ALA A 253 18.92 1.59 -14.51
C ALA A 253 18.01 2.82 -14.55
N LEU A 254 16.84 2.75 -13.91
CA LEU A 254 15.91 3.88 -13.73
C LEU A 254 16.28 4.77 -12.53
N GLY A 255 17.35 4.45 -11.80
CA GLY A 255 17.74 5.17 -10.59
C GLY A 255 16.83 4.91 -9.39
N ALA A 256 16.05 3.82 -9.43
CA ALA A 256 15.04 3.48 -8.43
C ALA A 256 15.41 2.22 -7.62
N LYS A 257 16.69 1.84 -7.61
CA LYS A 257 17.20 0.75 -6.75
C LYS A 257 16.82 1.01 -5.30
N ASP A 258 16.29 0.00 -4.63
CA ASP A 258 15.79 0.04 -3.25
C ASP A 258 14.63 1.02 -2.99
N LEU A 259 14.17 1.76 -4.00
CA LEU A 259 12.97 2.60 -3.92
C LEU A 259 11.72 1.72 -4.01
N PHE A 260 11.67 0.82 -4.98
CA PHE A 260 10.69 -0.28 -5.08
C PHE A 260 11.39 -1.53 -5.63
N HIS A 261 10.79 -2.70 -5.47
CA HIS A 261 11.50 -3.96 -5.73
C HIS A 261 11.53 -4.36 -7.22
N SER A 262 10.38 -4.82 -7.73
CA SER A 262 10.20 -5.27 -9.10
C SER A 262 8.71 -5.40 -9.39
N ILE A 263 8.33 -5.45 -10.66
CA ILE A 263 6.97 -5.79 -11.06
C ILE A 263 7.00 -6.68 -12.30
N ASN A 264 6.06 -7.63 -12.37
CA ASN A 264 5.82 -8.43 -13.55
C ASN A 264 4.31 -8.59 -13.72
N VAL A 265 3.73 -7.84 -14.65
CA VAL A 265 2.29 -7.84 -14.91
C VAL A 265 1.99 -8.84 -16.03
N SER A 266 0.88 -9.55 -15.87
CA SER A 266 0.30 -10.41 -16.91
C SER A 266 -1.23 -10.31 -16.86
N TRP A 267 -1.90 -10.62 -17.97
CA TRP A 267 -3.38 -10.59 -18.07
C TRP A 267 -4.05 -11.90 -17.63
N ASP A 268 -3.31 -13.00 -17.58
CA ASP A 268 -3.77 -14.34 -17.19
C ASP A 268 -3.00 -14.77 -15.95
N ASN A 269 -3.52 -14.42 -14.77
CA ASN A 269 -2.95 -14.77 -13.46
C ASN A 269 -3.67 -15.97 -12.85
#